data_AF-A0A4R8UAP6-F1
#
_entry.id   AF-A0A4R8UAP6-F1
#
_cell.length_a   1.000
_cell.length_b   1.000
_cell.length_c   1.000
_cell.angle_alpha   90.00
_cell.angle_beta   90.00
_cell.angle_gamma   90.00
#
_symmetry.space_group_name_H-M   'P 1'
#
loop_
_entity.id
_entity.type
_entity.pdbx_description
1 polymer ?
#
loop_
_entity_poly.entity_id
_entity_poly.type
_entity_poly.pdbx_seq_one_letter_code
_entity_poly.pdbx_strand_id
1 'polypeptide(L)'
;MPLVLILAGVAVVAVGVAVAILFLRQPDPARRARGLARVAAAAMAVYVIFFGVFVAGETLTDAGSVPAPWLILAWLAPLVLLAALAWFRPDWATLVLATLTVVLVLAAVWFAADPGAWRMIENSVGPIRALASFVLGAALAALGLRRAAPAGWMLLAVGILPVAVSSLGSLDASASLAAVSFMPVICGLVFLAADRLDRQAARAASPADRVRQTRTS
;
A
#
# COMPACT_ATOMS: atom_id res chain seq x y z
N MET A 1 -15.23 -16.33 -14.02
CA MET A 1 -14.24 -15.30 -13.62
C MET A 1 -14.19 -14.94 -12.13
N PRO A 2 -15.29 -14.91 -11.32
CA PRO A 2 -15.18 -14.47 -9.91
C PRO A 2 -14.38 -15.45 -9.04
N LEU A 3 -14.42 -16.75 -9.35
CA LEU A 3 -13.71 -17.79 -8.61
C LEU A 3 -12.18 -17.64 -8.67
N VAL A 4 -11.63 -17.18 -9.81
CA VAL A 4 -10.18 -17.01 -10.01
C VAL A 4 -9.66 -15.81 -9.21
N LEU A 5 -10.43 -14.71 -9.17
CA LEU A 5 -10.12 -13.54 -8.34
C LEU A 5 -10.18 -13.87 -6.84
N ILE A 6 -11.18 -14.67 -6.42
CA ILE A 6 -11.30 -15.13 -5.04
C ILE A 6 -10.12 -16.06 -4.68
N LEU A 7 -9.78 -17.02 -5.54
CA LEU A 7 -8.66 -17.94 -5.32
C LEU A 7 -7.31 -17.22 -5.28
N ALA A 8 -7.11 -16.22 -6.14
CA ALA A 8 -5.89 -15.41 -6.12
C ALA A 8 -5.79 -14.58 -4.84
N GLY A 9 -6.89 -13.94 -4.40
CA GLY A 9 -6.96 -13.24 -3.12
C GLY A 9 -6.65 -14.16 -1.94
N VAL A 10 -7.23 -15.35 -1.92
CA VAL A 10 -6.99 -16.38 -0.89
C VAL A 10 -5.54 -16.86 -0.91
N ALA A 11 -4.95 -17.07 -2.09
CA ALA A 11 -3.56 -17.51 -2.22
C ALA A 11 -2.56 -16.45 -1.73
N VAL A 12 -2.79 -15.18 -2.03
CA VAL A 12 -1.95 -14.07 -1.55
C VAL A 12 -2.03 -13.95 -0.02
N VAL A 13 -3.24 -14.06 0.54
CA VAL A 13 -3.45 -14.08 1.99
C VAL A 13 -2.76 -15.29 2.63
N ALA A 14 -2.91 -16.49 2.05
CA ALA A 14 -2.30 -17.71 2.56
C ALA A 14 -0.77 -17.65 2.55
N VAL A 15 -0.15 -17.12 1.49
CA VAL A 15 1.30 -16.92 1.42
C VAL A 15 1.77 -15.87 2.43
N GLY A 16 1.05 -14.75 2.56
CA GLY A 16 1.35 -13.73 3.57
C GLY A 16 1.29 -14.28 5.00
N VAL A 17 0.28 -15.09 5.30
CA VAL A 17 0.09 -15.76 6.60
C VAL A 17 1.19 -16.80 6.85
N ALA A 18 1.52 -17.64 5.87
CA ALA A 18 2.58 -18.64 6.00
C ALA A 18 3.94 -18.00 6.28
N VAL A 19 4.26 -16.90 5.59
CA VAL A 19 5.51 -16.18 5.79
C VAL A 19 5.51 -15.44 7.14
N ALA A 20 4.40 -14.82 7.55
CA ALA A 20 4.28 -14.21 8.88
C ALA A 20 4.46 -15.21 10.03
N ILE A 21 3.89 -16.42 9.91
CA ILE A 21 4.04 -17.51 10.88
C ILE A 21 5.50 -17.96 11.01
N LEU A 22 6.23 -18.08 9.91
CA LEU A 22 7.64 -18.47 9.93
C LEU A 22 8.54 -17.45 10.64
N PHE A 23 8.21 -16.14 10.56
CA PHE A 23 9.00 -15.08 11.18
C PHE A 23 8.64 -14.80 12.65
N LEU A 24 7.41 -15.07 13.08
CA LEU A 24 7.02 -15.06 14.50
C LEU A 24 7.90 -15.98 15.36
N ARG A 25 8.56 -16.98 14.74
CA ARG A 25 9.48 -17.90 15.41
C ARG A 25 10.90 -17.38 15.65
N GLN A 26 11.29 -16.22 15.09
CA GLN A 26 12.64 -15.67 15.28
C GLN A 26 12.79 -15.13 16.71
N PRO A 27 13.85 -15.40 17.50
CA PRO A 27 13.95 -14.90 18.88
C PRO A 27 14.36 -13.43 19.00
N ASP A 28 14.99 -12.85 17.98
CA ASP A 28 15.54 -11.48 18.02
C ASP A 28 14.51 -10.42 17.53
N PRO A 29 14.14 -9.43 18.36
CA PRO A 29 13.11 -8.43 18.02
C PRO A 29 13.51 -7.52 16.86
N ALA A 30 14.80 -7.20 16.67
CA ALA A 30 15.25 -6.37 15.56
C ALA A 30 15.19 -7.14 14.22
N ARG A 31 15.50 -8.44 14.25
CA ARG A 31 15.33 -9.33 13.08
C ARG A 31 13.86 -9.54 12.76
N ARG A 32 13.00 -9.67 13.77
CA ARG A 32 11.54 -9.73 13.60
C ARG A 32 11.01 -8.48 12.89
N ALA A 33 11.39 -7.28 13.34
CA ALA A 33 10.96 -6.01 12.74
C ALA A 33 11.31 -5.93 11.24
N ARG A 34 12.57 -6.21 10.88
CA ARG A 34 13.00 -6.24 9.47
C ARG A 34 12.33 -7.34 8.67
N GLY A 35 12.09 -8.50 9.30
CA GLY A 35 11.31 -9.59 8.70
C GLY A 35 9.93 -9.11 8.30
N LEU A 36 9.17 -8.56 9.25
CA LEU A 36 7.81 -8.04 9.02
C LEU A 36 7.74 -6.99 7.91
N ALA A 37 8.68 -6.03 7.90
CA ALA A 37 8.73 -5.02 6.83
C ALA A 37 8.95 -5.65 5.45
N ARG A 38 9.81 -6.67 5.34
CA ARG A 38 10.02 -7.41 4.09
C ARG A 38 8.81 -8.22 3.69
N VAL A 39 8.11 -8.84 4.64
CA VAL A 39 6.86 -9.58 4.36
C VAL A 39 5.79 -8.64 3.84
N ALA A 40 5.58 -7.50 4.48
CA ALA A 40 4.62 -6.48 4.02
C ALA A 40 4.96 -6.02 2.60
N ALA A 41 6.22 -5.70 2.33
CA ALA A 41 6.67 -5.31 1.00
C ALA A 41 6.50 -6.42 -0.05
N ALA A 42 6.83 -7.67 0.31
CA ALA A 42 6.67 -8.82 -0.58
C ALA A 42 5.18 -9.11 -0.88
N ALA A 43 4.32 -9.06 0.14
CA ALA A 43 2.88 -9.21 -0.03
C ALA A 43 2.32 -8.11 -0.95
N MET A 44 2.74 -6.85 -0.75
CA MET A 44 2.37 -5.76 -1.63
C MET A 44 2.92 -5.96 -3.06
N ALA A 45 4.14 -6.44 -3.22
CA ALA A 45 4.72 -6.71 -4.55
C ALA A 45 3.93 -7.79 -5.30
N VAL A 46 3.57 -8.89 -4.64
CA VAL A 46 2.71 -9.94 -5.22
C VAL A 46 1.35 -9.37 -5.62
N TYR A 47 0.74 -8.57 -4.74
CA TYR A 47 -0.51 -7.87 -5.04
C TYR A 47 -0.38 -6.95 -6.26
N VAL A 48 0.70 -6.17 -6.34
CA VAL A 48 0.98 -5.26 -7.47
C VAL A 48 1.17 -6.02 -8.77
N ILE A 49 1.87 -7.14 -8.76
CA ILE A 49 2.03 -7.98 -9.95
C ILE A 49 0.68 -8.53 -10.39
N PHE A 50 -0.08 -9.14 -9.47
CA PHE A 50 -1.37 -9.75 -9.81
C PHE A 50 -2.36 -8.72 -10.34
N PHE A 51 -2.56 -7.63 -9.60
CA PHE A 51 -3.48 -6.57 -9.96
C PHE A 51 -3.00 -5.81 -11.20
N GLY A 52 -1.70 -5.59 -11.34
CA GLY A 52 -1.11 -4.95 -12.52
C GLY A 52 -1.29 -5.79 -13.80
N VAL A 53 -1.12 -7.11 -13.72
CA VAL A 53 -1.40 -8.03 -14.84
C VAL A 53 -2.88 -8.02 -15.19
N PHE A 54 -3.75 -8.05 -14.18
CA PHE A 54 -5.20 -7.95 -14.39
C PHE A 54 -5.58 -6.65 -15.11
N VAL A 55 -5.14 -5.50 -14.59
CA VAL A 55 -5.38 -4.18 -15.20
C VAL A 55 -4.82 -4.10 -16.61
N ALA A 56 -3.60 -4.59 -16.84
CA ALA A 56 -3.00 -4.63 -18.18
C ALA A 56 -3.80 -5.52 -19.14
N GLY A 57 -4.30 -6.67 -18.67
CA GLY A 57 -5.16 -7.56 -19.43
C GLY A 57 -6.46 -6.88 -19.85
N GLU A 58 -7.18 -6.27 -18.91
CA GLU A 58 -8.41 -5.49 -19.18
C GLU A 58 -8.15 -4.36 -20.19
N THR A 59 -7.01 -3.67 -20.03
CA THR A 59 -6.60 -2.58 -20.95
C THR A 59 -6.35 -3.11 -22.37
N LEU A 60 -5.84 -4.33 -22.53
CA LEU A 60 -5.60 -4.94 -23.84
C LEU A 60 -6.89 -5.41 -24.51
N THR A 61 -7.88 -5.84 -23.73
CA THR A 61 -9.17 -6.31 -24.25
C THR A 61 -10.15 -5.19 -24.57
N ASP A 62 -10.02 -4.04 -23.91
CA ASP A 62 -10.94 -2.89 -24.03
C ASP A 62 -10.20 -1.58 -24.36
N ALA A 63 -9.07 -1.69 -25.08
CA ALA A 63 -8.42 -0.51 -25.64
C ALA A 63 -9.31 0.04 -26.77
N GLY A 64 -10.03 1.12 -26.49
CA GLY A 64 -10.83 1.85 -27.47
C GLY A 64 -9.98 2.47 -28.60
N SER A 65 -10.02 3.79 -28.78
CA SER A 65 -9.25 4.46 -29.84
C SER A 65 -7.77 4.68 -29.49
N VAL A 66 -7.41 4.62 -28.21
CA VAL A 66 -6.04 4.82 -27.72
C VAL A 66 -5.29 3.48 -27.73
N PRO A 67 -4.07 3.40 -28.29
CA PRO A 67 -3.29 2.18 -28.27
C PRO A 67 -3.04 1.69 -26.82
N ALA A 68 -3.38 0.43 -26.55
CA ALA A 68 -3.22 -0.20 -25.24
C ALA A 68 -1.85 0.01 -24.56
N PRO A 69 -0.70 -0.05 -25.28
CA PRO A 69 0.61 0.17 -24.67
C PRO A 69 0.75 1.54 -24.00
N TRP A 70 0.12 2.58 -24.54
CA TRP A 70 0.17 3.92 -23.95
C TRP A 70 -0.63 4.01 -22.67
N LEU A 71 -1.78 3.34 -22.61
CA LEU A 71 -2.59 3.25 -21.39
C LEU A 71 -1.87 2.47 -20.29
N ILE A 72 -1.17 1.38 -20.65
CA ILE A 72 -0.34 0.62 -19.70
C ILE A 72 0.82 1.50 -19.18
N LEU A 73 1.53 2.18 -20.08
CA LEU A 73 2.63 3.06 -19.71
C LEU A 73 2.16 4.22 -18.81
N ALA A 74 0.95 4.72 -19.00
CA ALA A 74 0.40 5.85 -18.24
C ALA A 74 0.35 5.59 -16.72
N TRP A 75 0.15 4.34 -16.28
CA TRP A 75 0.19 3.99 -14.86
C TRP A 75 1.46 3.25 -14.45
N LEU A 76 2.07 2.47 -15.35
CA LEU A 76 3.27 1.70 -15.05
C LEU A 76 4.50 2.59 -14.89
N ALA A 77 4.67 3.59 -15.77
CA ALA A 77 5.79 4.52 -15.70
C ALA A 77 5.84 5.30 -14.37
N PRO A 78 4.74 5.95 -13.89
CA PRO A 78 4.76 6.62 -12.60
C PRO A 78 4.98 5.64 -11.44
N LEU A 79 4.45 4.42 -11.50
CA LEU A 79 4.73 3.39 -10.48
C LEU A 79 6.21 3.09 -10.38
N VAL A 80 6.86 2.76 -11.50
CA VAL A 80 8.29 2.45 -11.54
C VAL A 80 9.11 3.65 -11.09
N LEU A 81 8.77 4.86 -11.53
CA LEU A 81 9.47 6.08 -11.15
C LEU A 81 9.39 6.35 -9.64
N LEU A 82 8.19 6.25 -9.06
CA LEU A 82 7.98 6.48 -7.63
C LEU A 82 8.62 5.39 -6.76
N ALA A 83 8.53 4.12 -7.19
CA ALA A 83 9.20 3.01 -6.51
C ALA A 83 10.73 3.15 -6.57
N ALA A 84 11.28 3.54 -7.72
CA ALA A 84 12.70 3.83 -7.88
C ALA A 84 13.12 5.01 -6.99
N LEU A 85 12.33 6.09 -6.94
CA LEU A 85 12.59 7.23 -6.07
C LEU A 85 12.61 6.80 -4.59
N ALA A 86 11.65 5.99 -4.16
CA ALA A 86 11.59 5.41 -2.81
C ALA A 86 12.81 4.55 -2.50
N TRP A 87 13.35 3.85 -3.50
CA TRP A 87 14.53 3.01 -3.34
C TRP A 87 15.84 3.80 -3.27
N PHE A 88 16.04 4.76 -4.18
CA PHE A 88 17.31 5.47 -4.32
C PHE A 88 17.42 6.70 -3.41
N ARG A 89 16.32 7.40 -3.14
CA ARG A 89 16.29 8.62 -2.31
C ARG A 89 15.10 8.62 -1.35
N PRO A 90 15.12 7.79 -0.29
CA PRO A 90 13.99 7.65 0.64
C PRO A 90 13.59 8.96 1.32
N ASP A 91 14.51 9.90 1.51
CA ASP A 91 14.24 11.19 2.14
C ASP A 91 13.34 12.06 1.25
N TRP A 92 13.73 12.23 -0.01
CA TRP A 92 12.93 12.94 -1.02
C TRP A 92 11.63 12.21 -1.32
N ALA A 93 11.69 10.88 -1.42
CA ALA A 93 10.52 10.06 -1.66
C ALA A 93 9.47 10.22 -0.55
N THR A 94 9.89 10.36 0.71
CA THR A 94 8.95 10.60 1.81
C THR A 94 8.13 11.87 1.57
N LEU A 95 8.78 12.96 1.16
CA LEU A 95 8.10 14.23 0.88
C LEU A 95 7.19 14.13 -0.34
N VAL A 96 7.68 13.58 -1.45
CA VAL A 96 6.90 13.42 -2.69
C VAL A 96 5.67 12.53 -2.45
N LEU A 97 5.86 11.38 -1.81
CA LEU A 97 4.77 10.44 -1.55
C LEU A 97 3.79 10.97 -0.49
N ALA A 98 4.26 11.76 0.50
CA ALA A 98 3.39 12.47 1.41
C ALA A 98 2.49 13.46 0.66
N THR A 99 3.08 14.29 -0.20
CA THR A 99 2.34 15.26 -1.01
C THR A 99 1.30 14.57 -1.90
N LEU A 100 1.68 13.49 -2.60
CA LEU A 100 0.74 12.72 -3.42
C LEU A 100 -0.36 12.07 -2.58
N THR A 101 -0.06 11.60 -1.37
CA THR A 101 -1.06 11.07 -0.43
C THR A 101 -2.06 12.16 -0.03
N VAL A 102 -1.59 13.35 0.31
CA VAL A 102 -2.45 14.49 0.65
C VAL A 102 -3.31 14.90 -0.54
N VAL A 103 -2.74 15.00 -1.74
CA VAL A 103 -3.47 15.33 -2.97
C VAL A 103 -4.55 14.29 -3.25
N LEU A 104 -4.24 13.00 -3.13
CA LEU A 104 -5.21 11.91 -3.32
C LEU A 104 -6.37 12.00 -2.30
N VAL A 105 -6.05 12.28 -1.03
CA VAL A 105 -7.06 12.43 0.03
C VAL A 105 -7.94 13.66 -0.22
N LEU A 106 -7.35 14.81 -0.56
CA LEU A 106 -8.09 16.02 -0.87
C LEU A 106 -8.98 15.84 -2.09
N ALA A 107 -8.47 15.16 -3.13
CA ALA A 107 -9.26 14.79 -4.29
C ALA A 107 -10.45 13.91 -3.87
N ALA A 108 -10.22 12.88 -3.03
CA ALA A 108 -11.30 12.05 -2.51
C ALA A 108 -12.36 12.86 -1.75
N VAL A 109 -11.96 13.81 -0.90
CA VAL A 109 -12.86 14.71 -0.17
C VAL A 109 -13.65 15.61 -1.12
N TRP A 110 -12.98 16.21 -2.10
CA TRP A 110 -13.64 17.01 -3.14
C TRP A 110 -14.68 16.17 -3.90
N PHE A 111 -14.37 14.92 -4.22
CA PHE A 111 -15.29 14.03 -4.93
C PHE A 111 -16.50 13.60 -4.11
N ALA A 112 -16.44 13.64 -2.78
CA ALA A 112 -17.63 13.45 -1.96
C ALA A 112 -18.63 14.61 -2.10
N ALA A 113 -18.20 15.80 -2.54
CA ALA A 113 -19.10 16.94 -2.72
C ALA A 113 -19.93 16.85 -4.02
N ASP A 114 -19.38 16.27 -5.09
CA ASP A 114 -20.11 16.02 -6.35
C ASP A 114 -19.79 14.63 -6.93
N PRO A 115 -20.46 13.57 -6.42
CA PRO A 115 -20.26 12.21 -6.90
C PRO A 115 -20.71 12.00 -8.36
N GLY A 116 -21.63 12.83 -8.86
CA GLY A 116 -22.23 12.69 -10.20
C GLY A 116 -21.27 13.08 -11.31
N ALA A 117 -20.67 14.27 -11.19
CA ALA A 117 -19.66 14.75 -12.14
C ALA A 117 -18.45 13.80 -12.23
N TRP A 118 -18.08 13.18 -11.10
CA TRP A 118 -16.94 12.27 -11.08
C TRP A 118 -17.22 10.92 -11.77
N ARG A 119 -18.40 10.32 -11.53
CA ARG A 119 -18.77 9.07 -12.24
C ARG A 119 -18.78 9.27 -13.75
N MET A 120 -19.18 10.43 -14.24
CA MET A 120 -19.12 10.75 -15.66
C MET A 120 -17.68 10.76 -16.20
N ILE A 121 -16.71 11.24 -15.41
CA ILE A 121 -15.28 11.18 -15.74
C ILE A 121 -14.76 9.74 -15.68
N GLU A 122 -15.04 8.98 -14.62
CA GLU A 122 -14.58 7.59 -14.52
C GLU A 122 -15.19 6.67 -15.59
N ASN A 123 -16.44 6.91 -15.98
CA ASN A 123 -17.08 6.17 -17.06
C ASN A 123 -16.46 6.49 -18.44
N SER A 124 -15.76 7.62 -18.59
CA SER A 124 -15.14 8.03 -19.87
C SER A 124 -13.63 7.81 -19.92
N VAL A 125 -12.94 7.89 -18.79
CA VAL A 125 -11.47 7.78 -18.70
C VAL A 125 -11.02 6.49 -18.01
N GLY A 126 -11.92 5.79 -17.33
CA GLY A 126 -11.64 4.60 -16.54
C GLY A 126 -11.44 4.89 -15.06
N PRO A 127 -11.07 3.86 -14.26
CA PRO A 127 -11.08 3.92 -12.80
C PRO A 127 -9.83 4.63 -12.24
N ILE A 128 -9.70 5.94 -12.50
CA ILE A 128 -8.54 6.76 -12.14
C ILE A 128 -8.21 6.66 -10.65
N ARG A 129 -9.23 6.65 -9.77
CA ARG A 129 -9.01 6.60 -8.32
C ARG A 129 -8.38 5.28 -7.87
N ALA A 130 -8.87 4.17 -8.40
CA ALA A 130 -8.33 2.86 -8.11
C ALA A 130 -6.87 2.76 -8.56
N LEU A 131 -6.58 3.22 -9.78
CA LEU A 131 -5.22 3.26 -10.34
C LEU A 131 -4.28 4.17 -9.53
N ALA A 132 -4.73 5.36 -9.14
CA ALA A 132 -3.92 6.29 -8.35
C ALA A 132 -3.59 5.71 -6.96
N SER A 133 -4.58 5.16 -6.25
CA SER A 133 -4.38 4.48 -4.97
C SER A 133 -3.47 3.26 -5.11
N PHE A 134 -3.61 2.51 -6.19
CA PHE A 134 -2.80 1.33 -6.51
C PHE A 134 -1.32 1.71 -6.71
N VAL A 135 -1.05 2.66 -7.62
CA VAL A 135 0.30 3.14 -7.93
C VAL A 135 0.96 3.73 -6.70
N LEU A 136 0.23 4.56 -5.95
CA LEU A 136 0.75 5.19 -4.74
C LEU A 136 1.01 4.16 -3.63
N GLY A 137 0.11 3.21 -3.43
CA GLY A 137 0.28 2.12 -2.46
C GLY A 137 1.52 1.27 -2.77
N ALA A 138 1.74 0.94 -4.04
CA ALA A 138 2.93 0.19 -4.48
C ALA A 138 4.23 0.93 -4.12
N ALA A 139 4.30 2.22 -4.44
CA ALA A 139 5.46 3.05 -4.15
C ALA A 139 5.69 3.24 -2.63
N LEU A 140 4.62 3.40 -1.85
CA LEU A 140 4.70 3.50 -0.40
C LEU A 140 5.21 2.21 0.25
N ALA A 141 4.87 1.03 -0.28
CA ALA A 141 5.44 -0.22 0.23
C ALA A 141 6.94 -0.36 -0.07
N ALA A 142 7.41 0.15 -1.21
CA ALA A 142 8.84 0.25 -1.48
C ALA A 142 9.54 1.19 -0.48
N LEU A 143 8.91 2.32 -0.13
CA LEU A 143 9.40 3.21 0.93
C LEU A 143 9.45 2.50 2.30
N GLY A 144 8.45 1.67 2.60
CA GLY A 144 8.32 0.96 3.89
C GLY A 144 9.48 0.02 4.21
N LEU A 145 10.21 -0.46 3.21
CA LEU A 145 11.44 -1.24 3.40
C LEU A 145 12.57 -0.43 4.06
N ARG A 146 12.57 0.89 3.87
CA ARG A 146 13.60 1.81 4.40
C ARG A 146 13.07 2.68 5.53
N ARG A 147 11.78 3.03 5.49
CA ARG A 147 11.11 3.93 6.43
C ARG A 147 9.72 3.42 6.77
N ALA A 148 9.67 2.43 7.66
CA ALA A 148 8.43 1.70 8.00
C ALA A 148 7.33 2.61 8.58
N ALA A 149 7.63 3.50 9.53
CA ALA A 149 6.62 4.39 10.12
C ALA A 149 5.91 5.31 9.13
N PRO A 150 6.61 6.17 8.35
CA PRO A 150 5.93 7.09 7.43
C PRO A 150 5.17 6.33 6.33
N ALA A 151 5.76 5.27 5.77
CA ALA A 151 5.06 4.42 4.81
C ALA A 151 3.80 3.80 5.40
N GLY A 152 3.87 3.30 6.63
CA GLY A 152 2.75 2.70 7.34
C GLY A 152 1.57 3.66 7.49
N TRP A 153 1.81 4.88 7.97
CA TRP A 153 0.77 5.90 8.10
C TRP A 153 0.19 6.33 6.76
N MET A 154 1.02 6.53 5.74
CA MET A 154 0.57 6.92 4.41
C MET A 154 -0.25 5.81 3.75
N LEU A 155 0.14 4.55 3.90
CA LEU A 155 -0.62 3.40 3.41
C LEU A 155 -1.99 3.29 4.08
N LEU A 156 -2.08 3.54 5.39
CA LEU A 156 -3.37 3.64 6.07
C LEU A 156 -4.21 4.80 5.53
N ALA A 157 -3.60 5.97 5.29
CA ALA A 157 -4.30 7.12 4.75
C ALA A 157 -4.87 6.81 3.35
N VAL A 158 -4.05 6.26 2.45
CA VAL A 158 -4.45 5.87 1.09
C VAL A 158 -5.49 4.74 1.09
N GLY A 159 -5.36 3.77 1.99
CA GLY A 159 -6.29 2.63 2.06
C GLY A 159 -7.65 2.99 2.67
N ILE A 160 -7.67 3.81 3.71
CA ILE A 160 -8.89 4.07 4.51
C ILE A 160 -9.65 5.29 4.02
N LEU A 161 -8.98 6.45 3.88
CA LEU A 161 -9.70 7.72 3.67
C LEU A 161 -10.48 7.75 2.36
N PRO A 162 -9.92 7.37 1.19
CA PRO A 162 -10.67 7.34 -0.06
C PRO A 162 -11.92 6.44 -0.01
N VAL A 163 -11.83 5.30 0.68
CA VAL A 163 -12.96 4.36 0.85
C VAL A 163 -14.01 4.94 1.79
N ALA A 164 -13.59 5.43 2.95
CA ALA A 164 -14.49 6.03 3.94
C ALA A 164 -15.26 7.20 3.34
N VAL A 165 -14.56 8.11 2.65
CA VAL A 165 -15.18 9.27 2.01
C VAL A 165 -16.14 8.88 0.90
N SER A 166 -15.83 7.84 0.10
CA SER A 166 -16.75 7.37 -0.95
C SER A 166 -18.00 6.68 -0.42
N SER A 167 -17.86 5.98 0.71
CA SER A 167 -19.01 5.31 1.34
C SER A 167 -20.10 6.28 1.80
N LEU A 168 -19.76 7.57 2.01
CA LEU A 168 -20.72 8.62 2.35
C LEU A 168 -21.58 9.07 1.15
N GLY A 169 -21.10 8.87 -0.08
CA GLY A 169 -21.77 9.35 -1.30
C GLY A 169 -22.56 8.28 -2.06
N SER A 170 -22.14 7.00 -2.02
CA SER A 170 -22.87 5.87 -2.62
C SER A 170 -22.20 4.53 -2.34
N LEU A 171 -22.97 3.48 -2.07
CA LEU A 171 -22.44 2.13 -1.80
C LEU A 171 -21.86 1.43 -3.05
N ASP A 172 -22.37 1.67 -4.26
CA ASP A 172 -21.95 0.94 -5.46
C ASP A 172 -20.54 1.29 -5.98
N ALA A 173 -20.09 2.54 -5.83
CA ALA A 173 -18.73 2.97 -6.20
C ALA A 173 -17.65 2.44 -5.22
N SER A 174 -18.05 1.76 -4.14
CA SER A 174 -17.17 1.34 -3.06
C SER A 174 -16.45 0.03 -3.33
N ALA A 175 -17.00 -0.85 -4.18
CA ALA A 175 -16.52 -2.24 -4.29
C ALA A 175 -15.10 -2.33 -4.88
N SER A 176 -14.86 -1.72 -6.04
CA SER A 176 -13.54 -1.72 -6.69
C SER A 176 -12.49 -0.98 -5.85
N LEU A 177 -12.87 0.13 -5.22
CA LEU A 177 -11.96 0.89 -4.38
C LEU A 177 -11.62 0.14 -3.08
N ALA A 178 -12.59 -0.52 -2.45
CA ALA A 178 -12.38 -1.37 -1.29
C ALA A 178 -11.49 -2.58 -1.62
N ALA A 179 -11.69 -3.19 -2.80
CA ALA A 179 -10.85 -4.27 -3.30
C ALA A 179 -9.40 -3.80 -3.57
N VAL A 180 -9.18 -2.53 -3.91
CA VAL A 180 -7.82 -2.00 -4.07
C VAL A 180 -7.19 -1.58 -2.75
N SER A 181 -8.01 -1.18 -1.78
CA SER A 181 -7.56 -0.61 -0.51
C SER A 181 -7.19 -1.61 0.58
N PHE A 182 -7.67 -2.85 0.54
CA PHE A 182 -7.42 -3.79 1.64
C PHE A 182 -5.91 -4.08 1.81
N MET A 183 -5.17 -4.26 0.71
CA MET A 183 -3.75 -4.60 0.78
C MET A 183 -2.90 -3.44 1.33
N PRO A 184 -3.08 -2.17 0.88
CA PRO A 184 -2.49 -1.01 1.54
C PRO A 184 -2.76 -0.96 3.04
N VAL A 185 -3.99 -1.21 3.49
CA VAL A 185 -4.32 -1.18 4.92
C VAL A 185 -3.54 -2.26 5.69
N ILE A 186 -3.56 -3.51 5.21
CA ILE A 186 -2.84 -4.61 5.85
C ILE A 186 -1.34 -4.29 5.93
N CYS A 187 -0.74 -3.90 4.80
CA CYS A 187 0.69 -3.57 4.76
C CYS A 187 1.02 -2.37 5.67
N GLY A 188 0.16 -1.36 5.71
CA GLY A 188 0.31 -0.20 6.58
C GLY A 188 0.37 -0.59 8.06
N LEU A 189 -0.55 -1.45 8.52
CA LEU A 189 -0.54 -1.99 9.88
C LEU A 189 0.73 -2.78 10.18
N VAL A 190 1.18 -3.63 9.25
CA VAL A 190 2.40 -4.44 9.43
C VAL A 190 3.66 -3.56 9.48
N PHE A 191 3.76 -2.51 8.66
CA PHE A 191 4.88 -1.57 8.73
C PHE A 191 4.90 -0.79 10.05
N LEU A 192 3.74 -0.37 10.56
CA LEU A 192 3.65 0.27 11.88
C LEU A 192 4.02 -0.70 13.02
N ALA A 193 3.65 -1.98 12.91
CA ALA A 193 4.07 -3.00 13.86
C ALA A 193 5.59 -3.23 13.82
N ALA A 194 6.18 -3.27 12.62
CA ALA A 194 7.62 -3.39 12.44
C ALA A 194 8.38 -2.22 13.09
N ASP A 195 7.93 -0.98 12.88
CA ASP A 195 8.53 0.21 13.53
C ASP A 195 8.40 0.17 15.06
N ARG A 196 7.24 -0.25 15.59
CA ARG A 196 7.04 -0.39 17.04
C ARG A 196 8.02 -1.39 17.65
N LEU A 197 8.24 -2.53 17.02
CA LEU A 197 9.18 -3.56 17.47
C LEU A 197 10.63 -3.07 17.45
N ASP A 198 11.02 -2.34 16.41
CA ASP A 198 12.37 -1.77 16.29
C ASP A 198 12.63 -0.73 17.40
N ARG A 199 11.65 0.14 17.67
CA ARG A 199 11.73 1.10 18.79
C ARG A 199 11.78 0.42 20.16
N GLN A 200 11.05 -0.67 20.35
CA GLN A 200 11.10 -1.44 21.61
C GLN A 200 12.48 -2.07 21.82
N ALA A 201 13.05 -2.67 20.77
CA ALA A 201 14.40 -3.24 20.81
C ALA A 201 15.45 -2.18 21.14
N ALA A 202 15.36 -0.99 20.52
CA ALA A 202 16.27 0.12 20.78
C ALA A 202 16.18 0.64 22.23
N ARG A 203 14.97 0.70 22.81
CA ARG A 203 14.77 1.11 24.21
C ARG A 203 15.38 0.10 25.18
N ALA A 204 15.15 -1.19 24.98
CA ALA A 204 15.69 -2.25 25.84
C ALA A 204 17.23 -2.32 25.81
N ALA A 205 17.86 -1.88 24.71
CA ALA A 205 19.31 -1.79 24.60
C ALA A 205 19.92 -0.53 25.26
N SER A 206 19.10 0.43 25.70
CA SER A 206 19.54 1.71 26.22
C SER A 206 20.27 1.58 27.58
N PRO A 207 21.33 2.37 27.85
CA PRO A 207 22.11 2.30 29.08
C PRO A 207 21.27 2.45 30.37
N ALA A 208 20.15 3.16 30.31
CA ALA A 208 19.26 3.40 31.46
C ALA A 208 18.67 2.10 32.03
N ASP A 209 18.32 1.12 31.18
CA ASP A 209 17.83 -0.19 31.61
C ASP A 209 18.97 -1.07 32.15
N ARG A 210 20.19 -0.89 31.62
CA ARG A 210 21.39 -1.59 32.08
C ARG A 210 21.76 -1.20 33.52
N VAL A 211 21.68 0.09 33.85
CA VAL A 211 21.91 0.61 35.22
C VAL A 211 20.82 0.14 36.19
N ARG A 212 19.58 -0.02 35.71
CA ARG A 212 18.46 -0.52 36.52
C ARG A 212 18.64 -2.00 36.88
N GLN A 213 19.12 -2.82 35.95
CA GLN A 213 19.42 -4.23 36.19
C GLN A 213 20.59 -4.46 37.15
N THR A 214 21.65 -3.63 37.10
CA THR A 214 22.80 -3.75 38.01
C THR A 214 22.52 -3.28 39.44
N ARG A 215 21.43 -2.53 39.68
CA ARG A 215 21.05 -2.07 41.03
C ARG A 215 20.16 -3.05 41.79
N THR A 216 19.63 -4.06 41.12
CA THR A 216 18.72 -5.06 41.70
C THR A 216 19.37 -6.42 41.92
N SER A 217 20.66 -6.55 41.61
CA SER A 217 21.53 -7.71 41.86
C SER A 217 22.48 -7.41 43.01
#